data_AF-A0A2H5ZQE7-F1
#
_entry.id   AF-A0A2H5ZQE7-F1
#
_cell.length_a   1.000
_cell.length_b   1.000
_cell.length_c   1.000
_cell.angle_alpha   90.00
_cell.angle_beta   90.00
_cell.angle_gamma   90.00
#
_symmetry.space_group_name_H-M   'P 1'
#
loop_
_entity.id
_entity.type
_entity.pdbx_description
1 polymer ?
#
loop_
_entity_poly.entity_id
_entity_poly.type
_entity_poly.pdbx_seq_one_letter_code
_entity_poly.pdbx_strand_id
1 'polypeptide(L)' 'MEAELAQYVVEKKSRLPIVAFMAGRFMDEMPGMRFGHAGTIVEGKADTTAEKIARMEAAGISVAERIEDIPGMVKQRLGL' A
#
# COMPACT_ATOMS: atom_id res chain seq x y z
N MET A 1 0.37 -7.15 8.59
CA MET A 1 -0.84 -7.12 7.73
C MET A 1 -0.54 -6.78 6.27
N GLU A 2 0.04 -5.62 5.95
CA GLU A 2 0.43 -5.24 4.57
C GLU A 2 1.72 -5.93 4.12
N ALA A 3 2.74 -5.93 4.99
CA ALA A 3 4.00 -6.64 4.73
C ALA A 3 3.79 -8.16 4.57
N GLU A 4 2.85 -8.73 5.34
CA GLU A 4 2.43 -10.12 5.22
C GLU A 4 1.75 -10.42 3.88
N LEU A 5 0.91 -9.50 3.38
CA LEU A 5 0.31 -9.65 2.05
C LEU A 5 1.37 -9.67 0.95
N ALA A 6 2.34 -8.74 0.99
CA ALA A 6 3.44 -8.70 0.04
C ALA A 6 4.24 -10.02 0.05
N GLN A 7 4.56 -10.52 1.26
CA GLN A 7 5.24 -11.80 1.43
C GLN A 7 4.40 -12.97 0.88
N TYR A 8 3.10 -13.01 1.20
CA TYR A 8 2.18 -14.04 0.72
C TYR A 8 2.11 -14.09 -0.81
N VAL A 9 2.04 -12.94 -1.47
CA VAL A 9 1.97 -12.85 -2.95
C VAL A 9 3.20 -13.49 -3.58
N VAL A 10 4.39 -13.18 -3.05
CA VAL A 10 5.66 -13.75 -3.53
C VAL A 10 5.75 -15.25 -3.24
N GLU A 11 5.51 -15.66 -1.99
CA GLU A 11 5.66 -17.05 -1.55
C GLU A 11 4.67 -18.00 -2.25
N LYS A 12 3.42 -17.57 -2.42
CA LYS A 12 2.37 -18.38 -3.05
C LYS A 12 2.29 -18.20 -4.55
N LYS A 13 3.12 -17.32 -5.13
CA LYS A 13 3.06 -16.96 -6.56
C LYS A 13 1.63 -16.61 -6.99
N SER A 14 0.97 -15.78 -6.17
CA SER A 14 -0.43 -15.42 -6.39
C SER A 14 -0.60 -14.76 -7.76
N ARG A 15 -1.69 -15.09 -8.46
CA ARG A 15 -2.04 -14.52 -9.76
C ARG A 15 -3.13 -13.46 -9.67
N LEU A 16 -3.60 -13.15 -8.46
CA LEU A 16 -4.66 -12.16 -8.29
C LEU A 16 -4.13 -10.76 -8.66
N PRO A 17 -4.87 -10.00 -9.47
CA PRO A 17 -4.52 -8.62 -9.80
C PRO A 17 -4.84 -7.72 -8.59
N ILE A 18 -3.87 -7.55 -7.69
CA ILE A 18 -4.06 -6.78 -6.46
C ILE A 18 -3.72 -5.31 -6.72
N VAL A 19 -4.63 -4.41 -6.34
CA VAL A 19 -4.38 -2.96 -6.25
C VAL A 19 -4.58 -2.56 -4.78
N ALA A 20 -3.62 -1.85 -4.22
CA ALA A 20 -3.63 -1.35 -2.86
C ALA A 20 -3.69 0.19 -2.86
N PHE A 21 -4.23 0.78 -1.80
CA PHE A 21 -4.19 2.22 -1.56
C PHE A 21 -3.80 2.45 -0.11
N MET A 22 -2.75 3.24 0.12
CA MET A 22 -2.26 3.58 1.46
C MET A 22 -2.90 4.90 1.90
N ALA A 23 -3.97 4.80 2.68
CA ALA A 23 -4.57 5.98 3.31
C ALA A 23 -3.60 6.61 4.33
N GLY A 24 -3.62 7.94 4.44
CA GLY A 24 -2.80 8.64 5.43
C GLY A 24 -1.36 8.93 4.99
N ARG A 25 -0.99 8.76 3.71
CA ARG A 25 0.35 9.14 3.20
C ARG A 25 0.72 10.61 3.47
N PHE A 26 -0.28 11.50 3.51
CA PHE A 26 -0.13 12.92 3.84
C PHE A 26 0.20 13.19 5.32
N MET A 27 0.09 12.19 6.20
CA MET A 27 0.38 12.35 7.63
C MET A 27 1.85 12.65 7.89
N ASP A 28 2.74 12.07 7.07
CA ASP A 28 4.18 12.33 7.11
C ASP A 28 4.49 13.82 6.87
N GLU A 29 3.59 14.53 6.18
CA GLU A 29 3.69 15.97 5.87
C GLU A 29 2.89 16.86 6.85
N MET A 30 2.16 16.28 7.81
CA MET A 30 1.30 17.00 8.77
C MET A 30 1.69 16.72 10.24
N PRO A 31 2.90 17.14 10.67
CA PRO A 31 3.37 16.90 12.04
C PRO A 31 2.47 17.54 13.09
N GLY A 32 2.14 16.78 14.14
CA GLY A 32 1.31 17.25 15.26
C GLY A 32 -0.20 17.01 15.09
N MET A 33 -0.65 16.55 13.93
CA MET A 33 -2.04 16.18 13.67
C MET A 33 -2.28 14.70 13.99
N ARG A 34 -3.30 14.40 14.81
CA ARG A 34 -3.72 13.01 15.11
C ARG A 34 -4.98 12.68 14.32
N PHE A 35 -4.88 11.73 13.38
CA PHE A 35 -6.06 11.26 12.64
C PHE A 35 -6.40 9.82 13.05
N GLY A 36 -7.14 9.65 14.15
CA GLY A 36 -7.78 8.36 14.52
C GLY A 36 -6.93 7.10 14.33
N HIS A 37 -7.52 6.03 13.75
CA HIS A 37 -6.84 4.76 13.45
C HIS A 37 -5.66 4.89 12.46
N ALA A 38 -5.64 5.95 11.64
CA ALA A 38 -4.53 6.20 10.72
C ALA A 38 -3.28 6.75 11.46
N GLY A 39 -3.46 7.40 12.62
CA GLY A 39 -2.38 7.96 13.43
C GLY A 39 -1.56 6.92 14.20
N THR A 40 -1.96 5.64 14.19
CA THR A 40 -1.30 4.55 14.92
C THR A 40 -0.24 3.82 14.08
N ILE A 41 -0.08 4.15 12.80
CA ILE A 41 0.76 3.40 11.85
C ILE A 41 2.22 3.89 11.86
N VAL A 42 2.76 4.24 13.03
CA VAL A 42 4.19 4.63 13.17
C VAL A 42 4.81 3.89 14.36
N GLU A 43 4.76 2.55 14.33
CA GLU A 43 5.52 1.71 15.26
C GLU A 43 6.86 1.30 14.62
N GLY A 44 7.88 2.13 14.85
CA GLY A 44 9.28 1.77 14.63
C GLY A 44 9.85 2.04 13.23
N LYS A 45 11.18 2.17 13.17
CA LYS A 45 11.97 2.54 11.97
C LYS A 45 11.80 1.63 10.75
N ALA A 46 11.21 0.45 10.90
CA ALA A 46 11.07 -0.56 9.85
C ALA A 46 9.67 -0.62 9.22
N ASP A 47 8.80 0.32 9.60
CA ASP A 47 7.37 0.28 9.27
C ASP A 47 6.88 1.60 8.65
N THR A 48 7.81 2.36 8.06
CA THR A 48 7.48 3.61 7.38
C THR A 48 6.53 3.35 6.21
N THR A 49 5.66 4.33 5.94
CA THR A 49 4.74 4.33 4.79
C THR A 49 5.48 4.03 3.49
N ALA A 50 6.64 4.65 3.28
CA ALA A 50 7.45 4.47 2.07
C ALA A 50 7.99 3.05 1.92
N GLU A 51 8.51 2.44 3.00
CA GLU A 51 9.00 1.07 2.96
C GLU A 51 7.88 0.06 2.70
N LYS A 52 6.68 0.28 3.28
CA LYS A 52 5.50 -0.58 3.02
C LYS A 52 5.12 -0.55 1.55
N ILE A 53 5.11 0.63 0.93
CA ILE A 53 4.82 0.81 -0.50
C ILE A 53 5.85 0.09 -1.34
N ALA A 54 7.14 0.35 -1.10
CA ALA A 54 8.23 -0.29 -1.86
C ALA A 54 8.16 -1.83 -1.77
N ARG A 55 7.82 -2.37 -0.59
CA ARG A 55 7.70 -3.81 -0.38
C ARG A 55 6.50 -4.42 -1.12
N MET A 56 5.36 -3.72 -1.18
CA MET A 56 4.20 -4.13 -1.97
C MET A 56 4.49 -4.09 -3.47
N GLU A 57 5.13 -3.02 -3.96
CA GLU A 57 5.50 -2.88 -5.37
C GLU A 57 6.50 -3.96 -5.80
N ALA A 58 7.50 -4.26 -4.96
CA ALA A 58 8.44 -5.34 -5.20
C ALA A 58 7.77 -6.73 -5.27
N ALA A 59 6.65 -6.92 -4.56
CA ALA A 59 5.82 -8.12 -4.65
C ALA A 59 4.89 -8.14 -5.88
N GLY A 60 4.92 -7.10 -6.71
CA GLY A 60 4.05 -6.97 -7.88
C GLY A 60 2.65 -6.47 -7.54
N ILE A 61 2.41 -5.88 -6.37
CA ILE A 61 1.16 -5.23 -6.01
C ILE A 61 1.21 -3.77 -6.50
N SER A 62 0.15 -3.32 -7.17
CA SER A 62 0.07 -1.94 -7.65
C SER A 62 -0.43 -1.07 -6.50
N VAL A 63 0.31 -0.04 -6.13
CA VAL A 63 -0.11 0.87 -5.08
C VAL A 63 -0.58 2.18 -5.72
N ALA A 64 -1.86 2.51 -5.54
CA ALA A 64 -2.45 3.74 -6.05
C ALA A 64 -1.98 4.94 -5.22
N GLU A 65 -1.63 6.03 -5.89
CA GLU A 65 -1.30 7.30 -5.23
C GLU A 65 -2.56 8.04 -4.80
N ARG A 66 -3.61 7.98 -5.63
CA ARG A 66 -4.92 8.58 -5.38
C ARG A 66 -6.01 7.53 -5.49
N ILE A 67 -7.09 7.71 -4.71
CA ILE A 67 -8.24 6.80 -4.75
C ILE A 67 -8.85 6.74 -6.16
N GLU A 68 -8.86 7.88 -6.87
CA GLU A 68 -9.40 7.98 -8.24
C GLU A 68 -8.59 7.20 -9.29
N ASP A 69 -7.35 6.81 -8.99
CA ASP A 69 -6.51 6.01 -9.90
C ASP A 69 -6.92 4.52 -9.89
N ILE A 70 -7.54 4.05 -8.80
CA ILE A 70 -7.87 2.63 -8.58
C ILE A 70 -8.65 2.02 -9.74
N PRO A 71 -9.73 2.63 -10.28
CA PRO A 71 -10.47 2.05 -11.39
C PRO A 71 -9.60 1.80 -12.63
N GLY A 72 -8.73 2.76 -12.98
CA GLY A 72 -7.82 2.63 -14.12
C GLY A 72 -6.78 1.54 -13.92
N MET A 73 -6.22 1.45 -12.71
CA MET A 73 -5.22 0.45 -12.35
C MET A 73 -5.81 -0.97 -12.33
N VAL A 74 -7.05 -1.13 -11.83
CA VAL A 74 -7.77 -2.42 -11.88
C VAL A 74 -7.99 -2.83 -13.33
N LYS A 75 -8.43 -1.89 -14.19
CA LYS A 75 -8.65 -2.14 -15.62
C LYS A 75 -7.36 -2.63 -16.29
N GLN A 76 -6.24 -1.93 -16.07
CA GLN A 76 -4.92 -2.29 -16.58
C GLN A 76 -4.48 -3.69 -16.13
N ARG A 77 -4.67 -4.02 -14.84
CA ARG A 77 -4.31 -5.32 -14.26
C ARG A 77 -5.13 -6.48 -14.79
N LEU A 78 -6.39 -6.22 -15.15
CA LEU A 78 -7.27 -7.21 -15.78
C LEU A 78 -7.06 -7.34 -17.30
N GLY A 79 -6.24 -6.48 -17.90
CA GLY A 79 -6.02 -6.46 -19.35
C GLY A 79 -7.22 -5.94 -20.15
N LEU A 80 -8.03 -5.06 -19.53
CA LEU A 80 -9.24 -4.46 -20.10
C LEU A 80 -9.00 -3.09 -20.73
#